data_AF-A0A2V8E6G8-F1
#
_entry.id   AF-A0A2V8E6G8-F1
#
_cell.length_a   1.000
_cell.length_b   1.000
_cell.length_c   1.000
_cell.angle_alpha   90.00
_cell.angle_beta   90.00
_cell.angle_gamma   90.00
#
_symmetry.space_group_name_H-M   'P 1'
#
loop_
_entity.id
_entity.type
_entity.pdbx_description
1 polymer ?
#
loop_
_entity_poly.entity_id
_entity_poly.type
_entity_poly.pdbx_seq_one_letter_code
_entity_poly.pdbx_strand_id
1 'polypeptide(L)'
;TSPSAIAEVTSNSTVVNGHAHSANVPASDQLHPAATTYTSSTTSGHAHLLTLTADQLEAIASGGSVTVTSTVSTVTGNHQHDFTFRGKK
;
A
#
# COMPACT_ATOMS: atom_id res chain seq x y z
N THR A 1 4.98 23.14 18.90
CA THR A 1 4.24 22.23 18.01
C THR A 1 4.95 20.90 18.04
N SER A 2 4.28 19.81 18.40
CA SER A 2 4.89 18.47 18.29
C SER A 2 5.21 18.17 16.82
N PRO A 3 6.29 17.41 16.51
CA PRO A 3 6.55 16.99 15.14
C PRO A 3 5.36 16.20 14.60
N SER A 4 5.07 16.32 13.30
CA SER A 4 4.03 15.54 12.64
C SER A 4 4.32 14.04 12.87
N ALA A 5 3.41 13.32 13.54
CA ALA A 5 3.60 11.92 13.95
C ALA A 5 3.47 10.90 12.79
N ILE A 6 3.49 11.39 11.55
CA ILE A 6 3.28 10.57 10.35
C ILE A 6 4.51 9.69 10.13
N ALA A 7 4.31 8.38 10.27
CA ALA A 7 5.31 7.36 10.04
C ALA A 7 5.01 6.56 8.77
N GLU A 8 6.01 5.85 8.26
CA GLU A 8 5.79 4.86 7.20
C GLU A 8 4.72 3.84 7.62
N VAL A 9 3.87 3.48 6.67
CA VAL A 9 2.83 2.45 6.86
C VAL A 9 3.12 1.25 5.97
N THR A 10 3.27 0.08 6.57
CA THR A 10 3.38 -1.20 5.87
C THR A 10 2.03 -1.92 5.88
N SER A 11 1.69 -2.57 4.77
CA SER A 11 0.56 -3.48 4.68
C SER A 11 1.00 -4.83 4.13
N ASN A 12 0.54 -5.90 4.78
CA ASN A 12 0.55 -7.25 4.19
C ASN A 12 -0.77 -7.48 3.49
N SER A 13 -0.70 -8.03 2.29
CA SER A 13 -1.86 -8.31 1.46
C SER A 13 -2.66 -9.52 1.98
N THR A 14 -3.86 -9.71 1.44
CA THR A 14 -4.57 -11.00 1.55
C THR A 14 -3.75 -12.14 0.96
N VAL A 15 -4.01 -13.36 1.43
CA VAL A 15 -3.41 -14.57 0.85
C VAL A 15 -4.26 -15.02 -0.33
N VAL A 16 -3.68 -14.96 -1.52
CA VAL A 16 -4.31 -15.44 -2.77
C VAL A 16 -3.31 -16.37 -3.45
N ASN A 17 -3.79 -17.48 -4.01
CA ASN A 17 -2.93 -18.50 -4.63
C ASN A 17 -1.75 -18.93 -3.73
N GLY A 18 -2.02 -19.11 -2.43
CA GLY A 18 -1.08 -19.67 -1.46
C GLY A 18 0.05 -18.74 -0.99
N HIS A 19 0.04 -17.44 -1.33
CA HIS A 19 1.03 -16.48 -0.83
C HIS A 19 0.44 -15.08 -0.62
N ALA A 20 1.23 -14.21 0.01
CA ALA A 20 0.93 -12.80 0.22
C ALA A 20 2.16 -11.93 -0.08
N HIS A 21 1.92 -10.63 -0.26
CA HIS A 21 2.95 -9.63 -0.48
C HIS A 21 2.90 -8.56 0.61
N SER A 22 3.97 -7.77 0.71
CA SER A 22 3.99 -6.55 1.51
C SER A 22 4.19 -5.33 0.63
N ALA A 23 3.63 -4.19 1.01
CA ALA A 23 3.91 -2.89 0.39
C ALA A 23 4.04 -1.82 1.46
N ASN A 24 4.85 -0.80 1.19
CA ASN A 24 5.16 0.29 2.10
C ASN A 24 4.73 1.62 1.49
N VAL A 25 4.09 2.47 2.30
CA VAL A 25 3.77 3.86 1.99
C VAL A 25 4.66 4.76 2.85
N PRO A 26 5.65 5.44 2.25
CA PRO A 26 6.53 6.35 2.96
C PRO A 26 5.78 7.48 3.67
N ALA A 27 6.35 8.00 4.75
CA ALA A 27 5.80 9.18 5.42
C ALA A 27 5.80 10.43 4.51
N SER A 28 6.76 10.54 3.59
CA SER A 28 6.83 11.65 2.63
C SER A 28 5.59 11.75 1.76
N ASP A 29 5.09 10.61 1.28
CA ASP A 29 3.95 10.56 0.37
C ASP A 29 2.64 10.84 1.12
N GLN A 30 2.59 10.48 2.41
CA GLN A 30 1.50 10.86 3.31
C GLN A 30 1.50 12.36 3.63
N LEU A 31 2.67 12.99 3.75
CA LEU A 31 2.81 14.43 4.02
C LEU A 31 2.67 15.29 2.76
N HIS A 32 2.90 14.71 1.58
CA HIS A 32 2.79 15.36 0.27
C HIS A 32 1.92 14.50 -0.65
N PRO A 33 0.61 14.40 -0.36
CA PRO A 33 -0.29 13.48 -1.04
C PRO A 33 -0.41 13.83 -2.52
N ALA A 34 -0.02 12.86 -3.35
CA ALA A 34 -0.22 12.84 -4.78
C ALA A 34 -0.49 11.40 -5.20
N ALA A 35 -1.27 11.19 -6.26
CA ALA A 35 -1.53 9.84 -6.75
C ALA A 35 -0.20 9.13 -7.05
N THR A 36 0.06 8.03 -6.34
CA THR A 36 1.35 7.34 -6.35
C THR A 36 1.17 5.85 -6.54
N THR A 37 2.04 5.24 -7.34
CA THR A 37 2.07 3.79 -7.54
C THR A 37 3.19 3.16 -6.73
N TYR A 38 2.86 2.13 -5.97
CA TYR A 38 3.76 1.34 -5.14
C TYR A 38 3.91 -0.06 -5.72
N THR A 39 5.13 -0.59 -5.65
CA THR A 39 5.43 -1.97 -6.01
C THR A 39 5.44 -2.81 -4.74
N SER A 40 4.70 -3.92 -4.73
CA SER A 40 4.74 -4.89 -3.64
C SER A 40 6.05 -5.69 -3.62
N SER A 41 6.29 -6.43 -2.54
CA SER A 41 7.37 -7.41 -2.46
C SER A 41 7.27 -8.47 -3.55
N THR A 42 8.39 -9.11 -3.88
CA THR A 42 8.48 -10.19 -4.87
C THR A 42 8.38 -11.57 -4.22
N THR A 43 7.29 -11.85 -3.52
CA THR A 43 7.01 -13.19 -3.00
C THR A 43 6.61 -14.10 -4.18
N SER A 44 7.04 -15.37 -4.19
CA SER A 44 6.64 -16.34 -5.22
C SER A 44 6.96 -15.91 -6.67
N GLY A 45 8.03 -15.12 -6.86
CA GLY A 45 8.60 -14.82 -8.17
C GLY A 45 7.89 -13.71 -8.97
N HIS A 46 6.98 -12.94 -8.38
CA HIS A 46 6.38 -11.77 -9.01
C HIS A 46 5.96 -10.69 -8.00
N ALA A 47 5.67 -9.49 -8.49
CA ALA A 47 5.17 -8.37 -7.69
C ALA A 47 3.87 -7.83 -8.30
N HIS A 48 3.16 -7.02 -7.52
CA HIS A 48 1.98 -6.29 -7.94
C HIS A 48 2.20 -4.78 -7.81
N LEU A 49 1.41 -4.01 -8.56
CA LEU A 49 1.35 -2.56 -8.43
C LEU A 49 0.10 -2.15 -7.67
N LEU A 50 0.21 -1.15 -6.81
CA LEU A 50 -0.89 -0.55 -6.07
C LEU A 50 -0.89 0.94 -6.34
N THR A 51 -2.01 1.51 -6.76
CA THR A 51 -2.15 2.97 -6.85
C THR A 51 -2.96 3.47 -5.66
N LEU A 52 -2.40 4.40 -4.91
CA LEU A 52 -3.13 5.18 -3.91
C LEU A 52 -3.36 6.60 -4.46
N THR A 53 -4.58 7.12 -4.31
CA THR A 53 -4.90 8.51 -4.65
C THR A 53 -4.38 9.47 -3.58
N ALA A 54 -4.35 10.78 -3.90
CA ALA A 54 -4.00 11.81 -2.91
C ALA A 54 -4.92 11.73 -1.67
N ASP A 55 -6.24 11.66 -1.86
CA ASP A 55 -7.22 11.53 -0.77
C ASP A 55 -6.98 10.29 0.10
N GLN A 56 -6.56 9.17 -0.50
CA GLN A 56 -6.24 7.96 0.24
C GLN A 56 -4.95 8.12 1.08
N LEU A 57 -3.95 8.82 0.57
CA LEU A 57 -2.73 9.14 1.33
C LEU A 57 -3.03 10.11 2.48
N GLU A 58 -3.91 11.10 2.28
CA GLU A 58 -4.42 11.97 3.34
C GLU A 58 -5.20 11.19 4.41
N ALA A 59 -6.03 10.25 3.98
CA ALA A 59 -6.75 9.36 4.90
C ALA A 59 -5.78 8.52 5.75
N ILE A 60 -4.70 8.00 5.16
CA ILE A 60 -3.67 7.28 5.91
C ILE A 60 -2.93 8.24 6.87
N ALA A 61 -2.55 9.42 6.41
CA ALA A 61 -1.88 10.42 7.25
C ALA A 61 -2.72 10.84 8.48
N SER A 62 -4.05 10.91 8.34
CA SER A 62 -4.95 11.23 9.46
C SER A 62 -5.22 10.07 10.43
N GLY A 63 -4.55 8.92 10.23
CA GLY A 63 -4.74 7.71 11.04
C GLY A 63 -5.92 6.84 10.58
N GLY A 64 -6.43 7.08 9.38
CA GLY A 64 -7.49 6.30 8.75
C GLY A 64 -7.00 4.94 8.22
N SER A 65 -7.93 4.20 7.60
CA SER A 65 -7.67 2.91 6.98
C SER A 65 -8.10 2.96 5.52
N VAL A 66 -7.23 2.52 4.62
CA VAL A 66 -7.50 2.44 3.18
C VAL A 66 -7.25 1.02 2.72
N THR A 67 -8.21 0.45 1.98
CA THR A 67 -8.04 -0.83 1.29
C THR A 67 -7.98 -0.59 -0.21
N VAL A 68 -6.97 -1.16 -0.88
CA VAL A 68 -6.82 -1.13 -2.34
C VAL A 68 -6.53 -2.53 -2.85
N THR A 69 -7.09 -2.85 -4.01
CA THR A 69 -6.77 -4.06 -4.76
C THR A 69 -5.62 -3.77 -5.72
N SER A 70 -4.63 -4.63 -5.75
CA SER A 70 -3.49 -4.49 -6.63
C SER A 70 -3.82 -4.83 -8.08
N THR A 71 -2.97 -4.42 -9.02
CA THR A 71 -3.08 -4.88 -10.42
C THR A 71 -2.88 -6.38 -10.51
N VAL A 72 -3.40 -7.02 -11.57
CA VAL A 72 -3.00 -8.39 -11.90
C VAL A 72 -1.50 -8.40 -12.17
N SER A 73 -0.79 -9.41 -11.64
CA SER A 73 0.62 -9.61 -11.97
C SER A 73 0.77 -9.80 -13.48
N THR A 74 1.65 -9.03 -14.13
CA THR A 74 1.94 -9.20 -15.57
C THR A 74 2.82 -10.40 -15.85
N VAL A 75 3.42 -11.00 -14.81
CA VAL A 75 4.26 -12.20 -14.91
C VAL A 75 3.40 -13.47 -14.85
N THR A 76 2.45 -13.53 -13.91
CA THR A 76 1.62 -14.73 -13.70
C THR A 76 0.22 -14.60 -14.28
N GLY A 77 -0.27 -13.39 -14.55
CA GLY A 77 -1.56 -13.11 -15.19
C GLY A 77 -2.80 -13.62 -14.46
N ASN A 78 -2.65 -14.13 -13.23
CA ASN A 78 -3.61 -15.06 -12.63
C ASN A 78 -4.42 -14.44 -11.47
N HIS A 79 -3.85 -13.53 -10.68
CA HIS A 79 -4.53 -13.02 -9.49
C HIS A 79 -4.13 -11.60 -9.10
N GLN A 80 -4.87 -11.08 -8.11
CA GLN A 80 -4.66 -9.79 -7.44
C GLN A 80 -4.67 -10.03 -5.93
N HIS A 81 -4.21 -9.04 -5.15
CA HIS A 81 -4.35 -9.06 -3.71
C HIS A 81 -4.94 -7.74 -3.20
N ASP A 82 -5.66 -7.82 -2.08
CA ASP A 82 -6.11 -6.63 -1.36
C ASP A 82 -5.09 -6.26 -0.28
N PHE A 83 -4.76 -4.98 -0.18
CA PHE A 83 -3.88 -4.43 0.84
C PHE A 83 -4.67 -3.43 1.68
N THR A 84 -4.54 -3.53 3.00
CA THR A 84 -5.15 -2.57 3.93
C THR A 84 -4.06 -1.80 4.67
N PHE A 85 -3.91 -0.52 4.34
CA PHE A 85 -3.00 0.41 4.99
C PHE A 85 -3.70 1.09 6.15
N ARG A 86 -3.07 1.08 7.33
CA ARG A 86 -3.60 1.71 8.55
C ARG A 86 -2.63 2.77 9.02
N GLY A 87 -3.07 4.03 8.98
CA GLY A 87 -2.32 5.17 9.48
C GLY A 87 -1.89 4.99 10.94
N LYS A 88 -0.68 5.40 11.25
CA LYS A 88 -0.15 5.46 12.61
C LYS A 88 -0.40 6.88 13.14
N LYS A 89 -0.97 7.00 14.34
CA LYS A 89 -1.09 8.28 15.07
C LYS A 89 0.00 8.38 16.11
#